data_AF-A0A0Q0BHI7-F1
#
_entry.id   AF-A0A0Q0BHI7-F1
#
_cell.length_a   1.000
_cell.length_b   1.000
_cell.length_c   1.000
_cell.angle_alpha   90.00
_cell.angle_beta   90.00
_cell.angle_gamma   90.00
#
_symmetry.space_group_name_H-M   'P 1'
#
loop_
_entity.id
_entity.type
_entity.pdbx_description
1 polymer ?
#
loop_
_entity_poly.entity_id
_entity_poly.type
_entity_poly.pdbx_seq_one_letter_code
_entity_poly.pdbx_strand_id
1 'polypeptide(L)'
;MKGIGFGAQDNLFVLSEARAEALLLTLAAHWLGGRVSLLDPRVDNRAWLAVRSPEFAVVDGLESLIQLRSTSSGIVVLLDKRGLNEADASGVIDYARWLNGAAGDAGDAGDPVQSPAVAFVFPASPSLQLGHVELLSDARKIVRLHGFSDCDQALAARVFAASGQARYLLAPWLVAGFCLNFPEAPGTRDNDRRELGPTLVLGTRESYARLELWARERLPLPGSISHRLYLWSMAPATGPVRRWLGHWLIRRPLLDVLGMSRLTKPLLAGDVLTPQSDAFFTALGIRPVRLGEASAVSQPGEPAEHMLQTPALLSMPS
;
A
#
# COMPACT_ATOMS: atom_id res chain seq x y z
N MET A 1 -23.39 0.04 -6.12
CA MET A 1 -22.87 -0.16 -7.49
C MET A 1 -23.90 -0.73 -8.46
N LYS A 2 -24.61 -1.83 -8.14
CA LYS A 2 -25.67 -2.37 -9.02
C LYS A 2 -26.75 -1.35 -9.41
N GLY A 3 -27.20 -0.52 -8.46
CA GLY A 3 -28.21 0.53 -8.71
C GLY A 3 -27.77 1.66 -9.66
N ILE A 4 -26.46 1.78 -9.95
CA ILE A 4 -25.94 2.72 -10.96
C ILE A 4 -25.57 2.00 -12.28
N GLY A 5 -26.01 0.75 -12.45
CA GLY A 5 -25.84 0.00 -13.70
C GLY A 5 -24.59 -0.87 -13.80
N PHE A 6 -23.71 -0.88 -12.79
CA PHE A 6 -22.47 -1.67 -12.85
C PHE A 6 -22.75 -3.19 -12.82
N GLY A 7 -22.10 -3.95 -13.71
CA GLY A 7 -22.23 -5.39 -13.85
C GLY A 7 -20.94 -6.12 -14.29
N ALA A 8 -21.09 -7.38 -14.69
CA ALA A 8 -19.97 -8.31 -14.87
C ALA A 8 -19.04 -8.00 -16.07
N GLN A 9 -19.50 -7.21 -17.04
CA GLN A 9 -18.69 -6.83 -18.20
C GLN A 9 -17.93 -5.53 -17.99
N ASP A 10 -18.25 -4.80 -16.92
CA ASP A 10 -17.75 -3.46 -16.69
C ASP A 10 -16.37 -3.48 -16.04
N ASN A 11 -15.69 -2.35 -16.17
CA ASN A 11 -14.40 -2.11 -15.55
C ASN A 11 -14.47 -0.89 -14.64
N LEU A 12 -14.15 -1.08 -13.37
CA LEU A 12 -14.00 0.00 -12.40
C LEU A 12 -12.57 0.53 -12.44
N PHE A 13 -12.42 1.81 -12.79
CA PHE A 13 -11.12 2.48 -12.75
C PHE A 13 -10.93 3.16 -11.40
N VAL A 14 -9.89 2.82 -10.66
CA VAL A 14 -9.65 3.36 -9.32
C VAL A 14 -8.35 4.17 -9.34
N LEU A 15 -8.47 5.50 -9.23
CA LEU A 15 -7.38 6.45 -9.00
C LEU A 15 -7.51 6.95 -7.56
N SER A 16 -6.92 6.23 -6.63
CA SER A 16 -7.02 6.54 -5.21
C SER A 16 -5.72 6.23 -4.50
N GLU A 17 -5.42 6.95 -3.43
CA GLU A 17 -4.42 6.50 -2.47
C GLU A 17 -4.91 5.23 -1.74
N ALA A 18 -4.06 4.65 -0.88
CA ALA A 18 -4.42 3.48 -0.10
C ALA A 18 -5.53 3.82 0.92
N ARG A 19 -6.78 3.53 0.54
CA ARG A 19 -7.98 3.85 1.33
C ARG A 19 -8.92 2.66 1.46
N ALA A 20 -9.60 2.58 2.60
CA ALA A 20 -10.58 1.54 2.88
C ALA A 20 -11.78 1.63 1.90
N GLU A 21 -12.23 2.83 1.57
CA GLU A 21 -13.38 3.06 0.69
C GLU A 21 -13.09 2.59 -0.74
N ALA A 22 -11.88 2.87 -1.25
CA ALA A 22 -11.42 2.39 -2.55
C ALA A 22 -11.35 0.86 -2.59
N LEU A 23 -10.88 0.23 -1.49
CA LEU A 23 -10.89 -1.22 -1.34
C LEU A 23 -12.32 -1.78 -1.32
N LEU A 24 -13.23 -1.18 -0.55
CA LEU A 24 -14.62 -1.63 -0.48
C LEU A 24 -15.32 -1.55 -1.85
N LEU A 25 -15.07 -0.49 -2.63
CA LEU A 25 -15.61 -0.38 -4.00
C LEU A 25 -14.97 -1.38 -4.95
N THR A 26 -13.68 -1.69 -4.78
CA THR A 26 -13.00 -2.74 -5.53
C THR A 26 -13.65 -4.11 -5.27
N LEU A 27 -13.92 -4.44 -4.00
CA LEU A 27 -14.61 -5.68 -3.62
C LEU A 27 -16.05 -5.71 -4.12
N ALA A 28 -16.76 -4.58 -4.08
CA ALA A 28 -18.11 -4.47 -4.60
C ALA A 28 -18.16 -4.66 -6.14
N ALA A 29 -17.16 -4.17 -6.87
CA ALA A 29 -17.03 -4.43 -8.30
C ALA A 29 -16.84 -5.92 -8.59
N HIS A 30 -15.95 -6.57 -7.83
CA HIS A 30 -15.71 -8.01 -7.92
C HIS A 30 -16.92 -8.84 -7.53
N TRP A 31 -17.69 -8.42 -6.52
CA TRP A 31 -18.93 -9.07 -6.12
C TRP A 31 -19.96 -9.11 -7.26
N LEU A 32 -19.98 -8.06 -8.09
CA LEU A 32 -20.83 -7.97 -9.28
C LEU A 32 -20.22 -8.63 -10.52
N GLY A 33 -19.05 -9.26 -10.39
CA GLY A 33 -18.35 -10.00 -11.44
C GLY A 33 -17.54 -9.11 -12.40
N GLY A 34 -17.47 -7.80 -12.15
CA GLY A 34 -16.74 -6.84 -12.97
C GLY A 34 -15.25 -6.86 -12.68
N ARG A 35 -14.46 -6.23 -13.56
CA ARG A 35 -13.01 -6.12 -13.42
C ARG A 35 -12.61 -4.78 -12.81
N VAL A 36 -11.40 -4.69 -12.28
CA VAL A 36 -10.89 -3.45 -11.68
C VAL A 36 -9.52 -3.07 -12.26
N SER A 37 -9.43 -1.85 -12.77
CA SER A 37 -8.17 -1.22 -13.14
C SER A 37 -7.67 -0.34 -12.01
N LEU A 38 -6.51 -0.66 -11.43
CA LEU A 38 -5.91 0.09 -10.34
C LEU A 38 -4.81 1.01 -10.90
N LEU A 39 -4.94 2.31 -10.65
CA LEU A 39 -4.05 3.34 -11.18
C LEU A 39 -3.34 4.07 -10.03
N ASP A 40 -2.07 4.41 -10.23
CA ASP A 40 -1.32 5.22 -9.28
C ASP A 40 -1.71 6.69 -9.49
N PRO A 41 -2.37 7.35 -8.52
CA PRO A 41 -2.81 8.73 -8.66
C PRO A 41 -1.65 9.72 -8.82
N ARG A 42 -0.42 9.34 -8.45
CA ARG A 42 0.77 10.21 -8.49
C ARG A 42 1.41 10.28 -9.88
N VAL A 43 1.06 9.36 -10.77
CA VAL A 43 1.55 9.32 -12.15
C VAL A 43 0.50 9.97 -13.05
N ASP A 44 0.92 10.64 -14.14
CA ASP A 44 -0.04 11.17 -15.11
C ASP A 44 -0.67 10.04 -15.93
N ASN A 45 -1.93 9.72 -15.62
CA ASN A 45 -2.68 8.67 -16.28
C ASN A 45 -3.52 9.15 -17.49
N ARG A 46 -3.54 10.46 -17.80
CA ARG A 46 -4.49 11.06 -18.76
C ARG A 46 -4.43 10.40 -20.14
N ALA A 47 -3.23 10.19 -20.68
CA ALA A 47 -3.07 9.58 -22.00
C ALA A 47 -3.61 8.13 -22.05
N TRP A 48 -3.41 7.37 -20.98
CA TRP A 48 -3.87 5.99 -20.89
C TRP A 48 -5.38 5.89 -20.71
N LEU A 49 -5.95 6.81 -19.92
CA LEU A 49 -7.40 6.94 -19.73
C LEU A 49 -8.07 7.39 -21.04
N ALA A 50 -7.45 8.32 -21.80
CA ALA A 50 -7.99 8.89 -23.03
C ALA A 50 -8.36 7.83 -24.08
N VAL A 51 -7.54 6.78 -24.17
CA VAL A 51 -7.76 5.67 -25.11
C VAL A 51 -8.90 4.74 -24.67
N ARG A 52 -9.22 4.70 -23.38
CA ARG A 52 -10.15 3.71 -22.80
C ARG A 52 -11.52 4.25 -22.43
N SER A 53 -11.67 5.57 -22.35
CA SER A 53 -12.95 6.27 -22.06
C SER A 53 -13.73 5.60 -20.91
N PRO A 54 -13.23 5.70 -19.66
CA PRO A 54 -13.77 4.96 -18.53
C PRO A 54 -15.24 5.36 -18.25
N GLU A 55 -16.11 4.36 -18.16
CA GLU A 55 -17.53 4.54 -17.83
C GLU A 55 -17.77 4.60 -16.31
N PHE A 56 -16.99 3.84 -15.52
CA PHE A 56 -17.07 3.83 -14.07
C PHE A 56 -15.70 4.13 -13.46
N ALA A 57 -15.63 5.16 -12.64
CA ALA A 57 -14.39 5.56 -11.99
C ALA A 57 -14.57 5.94 -10.52
N VAL A 58 -13.53 5.67 -9.73
CA VAL A 58 -13.38 6.09 -8.34
C VAL A 58 -12.16 6.97 -8.26
N VAL A 59 -12.31 8.16 -7.68
CA VAL A 59 -11.24 9.15 -7.55
C VAL A 59 -11.10 9.64 -6.11
N ASP A 60 -9.86 9.88 -5.71
CA ASP A 60 -9.51 10.43 -4.41
C ASP A 60 -9.03 11.88 -4.56
N GLY A 61 -9.88 12.83 -4.19
CA GLY A 61 -9.60 14.26 -4.22
C GLY A 61 -9.56 14.90 -5.62
N LEU A 62 -9.14 16.17 -5.65
CA LEU A 62 -9.17 17.02 -6.83
C LEU A 62 -8.16 16.61 -7.91
N GLU A 63 -6.94 16.26 -7.52
CA GLU A 63 -5.87 15.92 -8.48
C GLU A 63 -6.23 14.69 -9.32
N SER A 64 -6.71 13.62 -8.66
CA SER A 64 -7.21 12.41 -9.32
C SER A 64 -8.41 12.70 -10.22
N LEU A 65 -9.32 13.58 -9.77
CA LEU A 65 -10.48 13.99 -10.55
C LEU A 65 -10.09 14.76 -11.82
N ILE A 66 -9.09 15.65 -11.76
CA ILE A 66 -8.60 16.41 -12.93
C ILE A 66 -8.00 15.47 -13.98
N GLN A 67 -7.26 14.43 -13.55
CA GLN A 67 -6.72 13.43 -14.49
C GLN A 67 -7.81 12.67 -15.24
N LEU A 68 -8.98 12.49 -14.63
CA LEU A 68 -10.11 11.77 -15.21
C LEU A 68 -11.03 12.67 -16.06
N ARG A 69 -11.33 13.89 -15.58
CA ARG A 69 -12.26 14.84 -16.21
C ARG A 69 -11.86 15.28 -17.61
N SER A 70 -10.56 15.23 -17.96
CA SER A 70 -10.11 15.50 -19.33
C SER A 70 -10.61 14.49 -20.37
N THR A 71 -11.25 13.41 -19.92
CA THR A 71 -11.42 12.21 -20.73
C THR A 71 -12.75 11.49 -20.53
N SER A 72 -13.31 11.47 -19.31
CA SER A 72 -14.49 10.68 -19.00
C SER A 72 -15.77 11.52 -18.96
N SER A 73 -16.84 11.00 -19.57
CA SER A 73 -18.23 11.45 -19.35
C SER A 73 -19.05 10.46 -18.52
N GLY A 74 -18.39 9.46 -17.92
CA GLY A 74 -19.02 8.36 -17.18
C GLY A 74 -19.39 8.71 -15.75
N ILE A 75 -19.78 7.69 -15.00
CA ILE A 75 -20.11 7.78 -13.57
C ILE A 75 -18.82 7.83 -12.76
N VAL A 76 -18.62 8.94 -12.05
CA VAL A 76 -17.46 9.16 -11.19
C VAL A 76 -17.89 9.18 -9.74
N VAL A 77 -17.23 8.38 -8.89
CA VAL A 77 -17.41 8.35 -7.44
C VAL A 77 -16.21 9.03 -6.77
N LEU A 78 -16.47 10.05 -5.96
CA LEU A 78 -15.45 10.82 -5.24
C LEU A 78 -15.40 10.39 -3.78
N LEU A 79 -14.20 10.00 -3.33
CA LEU A 79 -13.96 9.49 -1.98
C LEU A 79 -13.64 10.58 -0.95
N ASP A 80 -12.99 11.67 -1.37
CA ASP A 80 -12.74 12.86 -0.54
C ASP A 80 -13.11 14.13 -1.30
N LYS A 81 -13.91 14.98 -0.65
CA LYS A 81 -14.38 16.27 -1.16
C LYS A 81 -13.54 17.46 -0.68
N ARG A 82 -12.63 17.26 0.26
CA ARG A 82 -11.82 18.35 0.84
C ARG A 82 -11.10 19.10 -0.27
N GLY A 83 -11.29 20.42 -0.30
CA GLY A 83 -10.65 21.32 -1.27
C GLY A 83 -11.31 21.40 -2.65
N LEU A 84 -12.44 20.73 -2.89
CA LEU A 84 -13.20 20.89 -4.14
C LEU A 84 -14.25 22.00 -4.04
N ASN A 85 -14.37 22.80 -5.10
CA ASN A 85 -15.45 23.76 -5.25
C ASN A 85 -16.70 23.09 -5.84
N GLU A 86 -17.85 23.76 -5.79
CA GLU A 86 -19.11 23.22 -6.34
C GLU A 86 -19.01 22.92 -7.85
N ALA A 87 -18.27 23.73 -8.61
CA ALA A 87 -18.02 23.49 -10.03
C ALA A 87 -17.26 22.18 -10.27
N ASP A 88 -16.27 21.87 -9.42
CA ASP A 88 -15.46 20.65 -9.51
C ASP A 88 -16.24 19.42 -9.03
N ALA A 89 -17.25 19.59 -8.18
CA ALA A 89 -18.12 18.51 -7.70
C ALA A 89 -19.31 18.21 -8.63
N SER A 90 -19.56 19.03 -9.65
CA SER A 90 -20.70 18.86 -10.57
C SER A 90 -20.59 17.57 -11.39
N GLY A 91 -21.62 16.73 -11.38
CA GLY A 91 -21.65 15.46 -12.11
C GLY A 91 -20.89 14.30 -11.46
N VAL A 92 -20.52 14.43 -10.18
CA VAL A 92 -19.78 13.40 -9.43
C VAL A 92 -20.60 12.91 -8.24
N ILE A 93 -20.59 11.59 -8.01
CA ILE A 93 -21.25 10.95 -6.88
C ILE A 93 -20.35 11.03 -5.65
N ASP A 94 -20.86 11.62 -4.58
CA ASP A 94 -20.20 11.65 -3.28
C ASP A 94 -20.32 10.30 -2.58
N TYR A 95 -19.20 9.62 -2.34
CA TYR A 95 -19.20 8.31 -1.70
C TYR A 95 -19.91 8.33 -0.33
N ALA A 96 -19.64 9.34 0.51
CA ALA A 96 -20.19 9.40 1.86
C ALA A 96 -21.71 9.56 1.85
N ARG A 97 -22.23 10.43 0.97
CA ARG A 97 -23.68 10.59 0.79
C ARG A 97 -24.32 9.37 0.15
N TRP A 98 -23.64 8.76 -0.81
CA TRP A 98 -24.13 7.57 -1.51
C TRP A 98 -24.26 6.38 -0.57
N LEU A 99 -23.28 6.16 0.31
CA LEU A 99 -23.33 5.09 1.30
C LEU A 99 -24.49 5.28 2.29
N ASN A 100 -24.68 6.52 2.78
CA ASN A 100 -25.78 6.84 3.69
C ASN A 100 -27.16 6.67 3.05
N GLY A 101 -27.30 7.00 1.75
CA GLY A 101 -28.53 6.77 1.01
C GLY A 101 -28.81 5.30 0.73
N ALA A 102 -27.77 4.51 0.45
CA ALA A 102 -27.88 3.08 0.18
C ALA A 102 -28.21 2.24 1.43
N ALA A 103 -27.90 2.73 2.64
CA ALA A 103 -28.17 2.03 3.89
C ALA A 103 -29.68 1.83 4.18
N GLY A 104 -30.56 2.65 3.58
CA GLY A 104 -32.02 2.52 3.71
C GLY A 104 -32.64 1.44 2.82
N ASP A 105 -31.97 1.13 1.69
CA ASP A 105 -32.39 0.15 0.68
C ASP A 105 -31.37 -0.99 0.60
N ALA A 106 -30.96 -1.52 1.75
CA ALA A 106 -30.16 -2.75 1.83
C ALA A 106 -31.03 -3.97 1.43
N GLY A 107 -31.50 -3.97 0.19
CA GLY A 107 -32.04 -5.16 -0.44
C GLY A 107 -30.97 -6.25 -0.48
N ASP A 108 -31.43 -7.50 -0.60
CA ASP A 108 -30.58 -8.69 -0.63
C ASP A 108 -29.37 -8.46 -1.54
N ALA A 109 -28.18 -8.40 -0.93
CA ALA A 109 -26.91 -8.28 -1.63
C ALA A 109 -26.67 -9.63 -2.31
N GLY A 110 -27.42 -9.87 -3.39
CA GLY A 110 -27.54 -11.18 -4.01
C GLY A 110 -26.18 -11.82 -4.28
N ASP A 111 -26.19 -13.14 -4.43
CA ASP A 111 -24.99 -13.97 -4.44
C ASP A 111 -23.83 -13.42 -5.31
N PRO A 112 -22.57 -13.61 -4.88
CA PRO A 112 -21.42 -13.13 -5.62
C PRO A 112 -21.37 -13.77 -7.01
N VAL A 113 -21.22 -12.94 -8.03
CA VAL A 113 -21.16 -13.41 -9.42
C VAL A 113 -19.81 -14.09 -9.67
N GLN A 114 -19.85 -15.40 -9.94
CA GLN A 114 -18.66 -16.14 -10.34
C GLN A 114 -18.25 -15.72 -11.75
N SER A 115 -17.16 -14.96 -11.85
CA SER A 115 -16.63 -14.47 -13.12
C SER A 115 -15.30 -15.18 -13.46
N PRO A 116 -15.18 -15.82 -14.63
CA PRO A 116 -13.89 -16.32 -15.11
C PRO A 116 -12.99 -15.18 -15.63
N ALA A 117 -13.48 -13.94 -15.61
CA ALA A 117 -12.77 -12.78 -16.10
C ALA A 117 -11.56 -12.43 -15.21
N VAL A 118 -10.74 -11.55 -15.76
CA VAL A 118 -9.63 -10.91 -15.06
C VAL A 118 -10.17 -10.06 -13.92
N ALA A 119 -9.64 -10.28 -12.72
CA ALA A 119 -9.98 -9.51 -11.53
C ALA A 119 -9.30 -8.13 -11.54
N PHE A 120 -8.00 -8.10 -11.88
CA PHE A 120 -7.19 -6.88 -11.88
C PHE A 120 -6.43 -6.65 -13.18
N VAL A 121 -6.46 -5.40 -13.64
CA VAL A 121 -5.67 -4.89 -14.76
C VAL A 121 -4.77 -3.76 -14.27
N PHE A 122 -3.48 -3.79 -14.65
CA PHE A 122 -2.49 -2.80 -14.21
C PHE A 122 -1.97 -2.00 -15.42
N PRO A 123 -2.19 -0.67 -15.48
CA PRO A 123 -1.70 0.16 -16.58
C PRO A 123 -0.17 0.13 -16.74
N ALA A 124 0.56 0.08 -15.63
CA ALA A 124 2.02 0.00 -15.62
C ALA A 124 2.55 -1.33 -16.18
N SER A 125 1.70 -2.35 -16.29
CA SER A 125 2.05 -3.66 -16.85
C SER A 125 0.84 -4.26 -17.56
N PRO A 126 0.44 -3.77 -18.75
CA PRO A 126 -0.82 -4.14 -19.39
C PRO A 126 -0.92 -5.64 -19.75
N SER A 127 0.23 -6.31 -19.92
CA SER A 127 0.34 -7.75 -20.14
C SER A 127 0.09 -8.58 -18.88
N LEU A 128 0.16 -7.96 -17.70
CA LEU A 128 -0.09 -8.60 -16.42
C LEU A 128 -1.56 -8.43 -16.04
N GLN A 129 -2.30 -9.52 -16.21
CA GLN A 129 -3.71 -9.62 -15.83
C GLN A 129 -3.84 -10.71 -14.78
N LEU A 130 -4.53 -10.41 -13.68
CA LEU A 130 -4.69 -11.36 -12.58
C LEU A 130 -6.13 -11.84 -12.48
N GLY A 131 -6.34 -13.14 -12.61
CA GLY A 131 -7.64 -13.78 -12.41
C GLY A 131 -7.92 -14.11 -10.94
N HIS A 132 -9.20 -14.25 -10.58
CA HIS A 132 -9.60 -14.60 -9.21
C HIS A 132 -9.01 -15.93 -8.73
N VAL A 133 -9.03 -16.96 -9.60
CA VAL A 133 -8.55 -18.31 -9.25
C VAL A 133 -7.04 -18.32 -8.99
N GLU A 134 -6.25 -17.63 -9.82
CA GLU A 134 -4.80 -17.50 -9.64
C GLU A 134 -4.50 -16.80 -8.30
N LEU A 135 -5.10 -15.64 -8.07
CA LEU A 135 -4.91 -14.85 -6.85
C LEU A 135 -5.21 -15.64 -5.58
N LEU A 136 -6.37 -16.30 -5.53
CA LEU A 136 -6.77 -17.08 -4.35
C LEU A 136 -5.92 -18.33 -4.17
N SER A 137 -5.50 -18.97 -5.26
CA SER A 137 -4.64 -20.16 -5.19
C SER A 137 -3.26 -19.81 -4.66
N ASP A 138 -2.67 -18.72 -5.13
CA ASP A 138 -1.36 -18.26 -4.67
C ASP A 138 -1.42 -17.68 -3.26
N ALA A 139 -2.47 -16.94 -2.92
CA ALA A 139 -2.70 -16.47 -1.56
C ALA A 139 -2.76 -17.63 -0.56
N ARG A 140 -3.50 -18.70 -0.86
CA ARG A 140 -3.54 -19.90 0.01
C ARG A 140 -2.15 -20.54 0.20
N LYS A 141 -1.30 -20.56 -0.83
CA LYS A 141 0.08 -21.05 -0.71
C LYS A 141 0.91 -20.15 0.21
N ILE A 142 0.84 -18.83 0.01
CA ILE A 142 1.56 -17.82 0.80
C ILE A 142 1.14 -17.90 2.28
N VAL A 143 -0.17 -17.91 2.55
CA VAL A 143 -0.73 -18.00 3.91
C VAL A 143 -0.23 -19.26 4.61
N ARG A 144 -0.23 -20.42 3.95
CA ARG A 144 0.28 -21.68 4.52
C ARG A 144 1.78 -21.66 4.74
N LEU A 145 2.54 -21.12 3.78
CA LEU A 145 4.01 -21.10 3.84
C LEU A 145 4.53 -20.16 4.93
N HIS A 146 3.90 -19.00 5.11
CA HIS A 146 4.34 -17.96 6.04
C HIS A 146 3.48 -17.88 7.32
N GLY A 147 2.52 -18.79 7.48
CA GLY A 147 1.70 -18.92 8.69
C GLY A 147 0.86 -17.69 9.00
N PHE A 148 0.26 -17.06 7.98
CA PHE A 148 -0.63 -15.90 8.20
C PHE A 148 -1.90 -16.37 8.93
N SER A 149 -2.37 -15.53 9.84
CA SER A 149 -3.52 -15.80 10.71
C SER A 149 -4.38 -14.56 10.88
N ASP A 150 -5.61 -14.73 11.32
CA ASP A 150 -6.54 -13.67 11.72
C ASP A 150 -6.01 -12.77 12.85
N CYS A 151 -5.09 -13.28 13.68
CA CYS A 151 -4.37 -12.51 14.70
C CYS A 151 -3.34 -11.51 14.15
N ASP A 152 -3.03 -11.57 12.85
CA ASP A 152 -2.04 -10.67 12.25
C ASP A 152 -2.62 -9.27 11.99
N GLN A 153 -1.73 -8.28 11.96
CA GLN A 153 -2.06 -6.90 11.61
C GLN A 153 -1.05 -6.39 10.59
N ALA A 154 -1.57 -5.86 9.48
CA ALA A 154 -0.79 -5.27 8.40
C ALA A 154 -1.25 -3.83 8.14
N LEU A 155 -0.35 -3.03 7.57
CA LEU A 155 -0.65 -1.67 7.11
C LEU A 155 -0.58 -1.64 5.58
N ALA A 156 -1.71 -1.35 4.93
CA ALA A 156 -1.82 -1.09 3.50
C ALA A 156 -1.30 0.32 3.21
N ALA A 157 0.02 0.46 3.20
CA ALA A 157 0.72 1.74 3.17
C ALA A 157 0.99 2.28 1.75
N ARG A 158 0.54 1.53 0.72
CA ARG A 158 0.82 1.77 -0.69
C ARG A 158 -0.46 1.63 -1.48
N VAL A 159 -0.59 2.46 -2.52
CA VAL A 159 -1.69 2.37 -3.47
C VAL A 159 -1.76 0.96 -4.04
N PHE A 160 -2.98 0.44 -4.19
CA PHE A 160 -3.21 -0.87 -4.81
C PHE A 160 -2.89 -0.88 -6.33
N ALA A 161 -2.15 0.08 -6.87
CA ALA A 161 -1.81 0.20 -8.29
C ALA A 161 -0.76 -0.81 -8.78
N ALA A 162 -0.09 -1.50 -7.87
CA ALA A 162 0.90 -2.53 -8.20
C ALA A 162 0.34 -3.93 -7.99
N SER A 163 0.63 -4.85 -8.91
CA SER A 163 0.22 -6.26 -8.85
C SER A 163 0.68 -6.97 -7.57
N GLY A 164 1.82 -6.54 -7.00
CA GLY A 164 2.32 -7.05 -5.73
C GLY A 164 1.35 -6.82 -4.57
N GLN A 165 0.62 -5.70 -4.54
CA GLN A 165 -0.37 -5.44 -3.49
C GLN A 165 -1.57 -6.38 -3.62
N ALA A 166 -2.07 -6.59 -4.85
CA ALA A 166 -3.16 -7.54 -5.10
C ALA A 166 -2.78 -8.98 -4.69
N ARG A 167 -1.57 -9.42 -5.05
CA ARG A 167 -1.07 -10.79 -4.83
C ARG A 167 -0.64 -11.08 -3.40
N TYR A 168 0.07 -10.15 -2.76
CA TYR A 168 0.79 -10.42 -1.51
C TYR A 168 0.15 -9.76 -0.28
N LEU A 169 -0.78 -8.83 -0.47
CA LEU A 169 -1.50 -8.17 0.61
C LEU A 169 -2.99 -8.47 0.55
N LEU A 170 -3.65 -8.12 -0.56
CA LEU A 170 -5.10 -8.18 -0.66
C LEU A 170 -5.66 -9.60 -0.70
N ALA A 171 -5.18 -10.46 -1.60
CA ALA A 171 -5.65 -11.83 -1.69
C ALA A 171 -5.32 -12.64 -0.41
N PRO A 172 -4.11 -12.54 0.17
CA PRO A 172 -3.82 -13.16 1.47
C PRO A 172 -4.69 -12.63 2.60
N TRP A 173 -5.03 -11.33 2.61
CA TRP A 173 -5.97 -10.76 3.58
C TRP A 173 -7.34 -11.43 3.49
N LEU A 174 -7.89 -11.57 2.30
CA LEU A 174 -9.18 -12.26 2.08
C LEU A 174 -9.15 -13.74 2.50
N VAL A 175 -8.00 -14.41 2.37
CA VAL A 175 -7.85 -15.84 2.69
C VAL A 175 -7.57 -16.07 4.18
N ALA A 176 -6.73 -15.25 4.80
CA ALA A 176 -6.27 -15.42 6.17
C ALA A 176 -7.12 -14.68 7.21
N GLY A 177 -7.84 -13.63 6.80
CA GLY A 177 -8.71 -12.86 7.68
C GLY A 177 -7.97 -11.94 8.66
N PHE A 178 -6.72 -11.57 8.38
CA PHE A 178 -5.96 -10.66 9.24
C PHE A 178 -6.51 -9.23 9.23
N CYS A 179 -6.11 -8.40 10.20
CA CYS A 179 -6.50 -7.00 10.23
C CYS A 179 -5.69 -6.17 9.22
N LEU A 180 -6.37 -5.57 8.24
CA LEU A 180 -5.76 -4.68 7.27
C LEU A 180 -6.07 -3.22 7.63
N ASN A 181 -5.03 -2.48 8.01
CA ASN A 181 -5.12 -1.08 8.41
C ASN A 181 -4.74 -0.16 7.26
N PHE A 182 -5.26 1.06 7.28
CA PHE A 182 -4.96 2.10 6.30
C PHE A 182 -4.36 3.32 7.01
N PRO A 183 -3.34 3.97 6.43
CA PRO A 183 -2.84 5.22 6.97
C PRO A 183 -3.90 6.33 6.82
N GLU A 184 -3.86 7.33 7.71
CA GLU A 184 -4.77 8.48 7.61
C GLU A 184 -4.47 9.30 6.36
N ALA A 185 -3.18 9.49 6.06
CA ALA A 185 -2.70 10.12 4.85
C ALA A 185 -1.35 9.51 4.41
N PRO A 186 -0.95 9.65 3.12
CA PRO A 186 0.35 9.20 2.65
C PRO A 186 1.53 9.77 3.46
N GLY A 187 1.40 11.01 3.95
CA GLY A 187 2.43 11.70 4.75
C GLY A 187 2.53 11.22 6.20
N THR A 188 1.47 10.65 6.77
CA THR A 188 1.45 10.16 8.17
C THR A 188 1.82 8.69 8.28
N ARG A 189 1.91 7.98 7.16
CA ARG A 189 2.21 6.54 7.03
C ARG A 189 3.26 6.00 8.00
N ASP A 190 4.40 6.66 8.13
CA ASP A 190 5.50 6.17 8.99
C ASP A 190 5.20 6.38 10.48
N ASN A 191 4.46 7.44 10.83
CA ASN A 191 3.92 7.64 12.18
C ASN A 191 2.81 6.63 12.48
N ASP A 192 1.87 6.44 11.56
CA ASP A 192 0.77 5.49 11.72
C ASP A 192 1.31 4.06 11.87
N ARG A 193 2.37 3.69 11.13
CA ARG A 193 3.06 2.40 11.32
C ARG A 193 3.66 2.28 12.71
N ARG A 194 4.28 3.34 13.23
CA ARG A 194 4.87 3.34 14.56
C ARG A 194 3.82 3.12 15.64
N GLU A 195 2.70 3.85 15.56
CA GLU A 195 1.59 3.73 16.50
C GLU A 195 0.90 2.37 16.40
N LEU A 196 0.67 1.90 15.17
CA LEU A 196 0.05 0.60 14.92
C LEU A 196 0.97 -0.56 15.30
N GLY A 197 2.29 -0.47 15.12
CA GLY A 197 3.24 -1.56 15.33
C GLY A 197 2.78 -2.89 14.69
N PRO A 198 2.66 -2.97 13.35
CA PRO A 198 2.10 -4.13 12.65
C PRO A 198 2.91 -5.41 12.90
N THR A 199 2.23 -6.55 12.94
CA THR A 199 2.87 -7.87 13.07
C THR A 199 3.34 -8.43 11.73
N LEU A 200 2.76 -7.93 10.64
CA LEU A 200 3.07 -8.29 9.26
C LEU A 200 3.40 -7.05 8.45
N VAL A 201 4.58 -7.03 7.82
CA VAL A 201 5.03 -5.93 6.95
C VAL A 201 5.42 -6.49 5.61
N LEU A 202 4.72 -6.04 4.56
CA LEU A 202 5.10 -6.27 3.17
C LEU A 202 5.86 -5.05 2.64
N GLY A 203 7.16 -5.20 2.44
CA GLY A 203 8.02 -4.15 1.89
C GLY A 203 8.71 -4.58 0.61
N THR A 204 9.09 -3.61 -0.22
CA THR A 204 10.09 -3.80 -1.29
C THR A 204 11.48 -3.45 -0.76
N ARG A 205 12.53 -3.76 -1.53
CA ARG A 205 13.90 -3.35 -1.20
C ARG A 205 13.98 -1.85 -0.89
N GLU A 206 13.37 -1.04 -1.74
CA GLU A 206 13.39 0.41 -1.67
C GLU A 206 12.68 0.89 -0.39
N SER A 207 11.58 0.23 -0.03
CA SER A 207 10.85 0.53 1.21
C SER A 207 11.70 0.23 2.46
N TYR A 208 12.41 -0.90 2.50
CA TYR A 208 13.32 -1.23 3.60
C TYR A 208 14.54 -0.30 3.63
N ALA A 209 15.13 0.01 2.47
CA ALA A 209 16.27 0.93 2.37
C ALA A 209 15.91 2.35 2.84
N ARG A 210 14.71 2.84 2.49
CA ARG A 210 14.19 4.13 2.99
C ARG A 210 14.09 4.14 4.51
N LEU A 211 13.63 3.04 5.13
CA LEU A 211 13.56 2.92 6.59
C LEU A 211 14.92 2.87 7.26
N GLU A 212 15.87 2.15 6.65
CA GLU A 212 17.26 2.16 7.11
C GLU A 212 17.83 3.58 7.07
N LEU A 213 17.68 4.28 5.95
CA LEU A 213 18.18 5.65 5.79
C LEU A 213 17.55 6.59 6.82
N TRP A 214 16.23 6.54 6.96
CA TRP A 214 15.48 7.32 7.94
C TRP A 214 15.96 7.11 9.37
N ALA A 215 16.33 5.87 9.73
CA ALA A 215 16.92 5.55 11.02
C ALA A 215 18.34 6.10 11.16
N ARG A 216 19.16 5.97 10.11
CA ARG A 216 20.55 6.44 10.08
C ARG A 216 20.68 7.95 10.23
N GLU A 217 19.81 8.70 9.57
CA GLU A 217 19.76 10.18 9.66
C GLU A 217 19.47 10.69 11.08
N ARG A 218 18.84 9.86 11.91
CA ARG A 218 18.49 10.18 13.30
C ARG A 218 19.47 9.58 14.32
N LEU A 219 20.59 9.01 13.85
CA LEU A 219 21.59 8.44 14.76
C LEU A 219 22.37 9.55 15.49
N PRO A 220 22.87 9.26 16.70
CA PRO A 220 23.77 10.16 17.40
C PRO A 220 25.02 10.46 16.58
N LEU A 221 25.54 11.68 16.69
CA LEU A 221 26.74 12.11 15.96
C LEU A 221 27.95 11.20 16.23
N PRO A 222 28.80 10.95 15.22
CA PRO A 222 30.06 10.23 15.39
C PRO A 222 30.92 10.86 16.50
N GLY A 223 31.54 10.03 17.33
CA GLY A 223 32.36 10.47 18.47
C GLY A 223 31.60 10.63 19.79
N SER A 224 30.27 10.69 19.77
CA SER A 224 29.46 10.67 21.00
C SER A 224 29.47 9.30 21.69
N ILE A 225 29.28 9.29 23.03
CA ILE A 225 29.13 8.04 23.80
C ILE A 225 27.91 7.25 23.29
N SER A 226 26.82 7.94 22.94
CA SER A 226 25.62 7.34 22.38
C SER A 226 25.88 6.65 21.03
N HIS A 227 26.70 7.24 20.16
CA HIS A 227 27.10 6.60 18.90
C HIS A 227 27.96 5.36 19.13
N ARG A 228 28.88 5.41 20.11
CA ARG A 228 29.66 4.22 20.51
C ARG A 228 28.78 3.11 21.05
N LEU A 229 27.77 3.45 21.87
CA LEU A 229 26.79 2.50 22.40
C LEU A 229 25.94 1.89 21.28
N TYR A 230 25.52 2.70 20.30
CA TYR A 230 24.83 2.23 19.10
C TYR A 230 25.67 1.21 18.33
N LEU A 231 26.91 1.54 17.98
CA LEU A 231 27.81 0.62 17.26
C LEU A 231 28.07 -0.66 18.06
N TRP A 232 28.30 -0.54 19.38
CA TRP A 232 28.47 -1.67 20.26
C TRP A 232 27.25 -2.58 20.29
N SER A 233 26.03 -2.01 20.25
CA SER A 233 24.80 -2.78 20.20
C SER A 233 24.53 -3.37 18.82
N MET A 234 24.83 -2.69 17.72
CA MET A 234 24.57 -3.21 16.37
C MET A 234 25.56 -4.29 15.95
N ALA A 235 26.80 -4.25 16.44
CA ALA A 235 27.79 -5.26 16.09
C ALA A 235 27.37 -6.67 16.57
N PRO A 236 27.74 -7.74 15.83
CA PRO A 236 27.47 -9.12 16.21
C PRO A 236 27.95 -9.38 17.66
N ALA A 237 27.00 -9.72 18.54
CA ALA A 237 27.26 -9.86 19.96
C ALA A 237 27.65 -11.30 20.31
N THR A 238 28.88 -11.47 20.76
CA THR A 238 29.37 -12.69 21.44
C THR A 238 29.01 -12.58 22.93
N GLY A 239 27.99 -13.33 23.36
CA GLY A 239 27.58 -13.43 24.77
C GLY A 239 26.17 -12.90 25.09
N PRO A 240 25.46 -13.53 26.05
CA PRO A 240 24.04 -13.24 26.32
C PRO A 240 23.81 -11.87 26.96
N VAL A 241 24.71 -11.39 27.81
CA VAL A 241 24.58 -10.12 28.54
C VAL A 241 24.60 -8.94 27.57
N ARG A 242 25.58 -8.89 26.66
CA ARG A 242 25.66 -7.85 25.62
C ARG A 242 24.44 -7.88 24.70
N ARG A 243 23.95 -9.08 24.37
CA ARG A 243 22.74 -9.23 23.54
C ARG A 243 21.53 -8.65 24.25
N TRP A 244 21.36 -8.97 25.53
CA TRP A 244 20.27 -8.47 26.37
C TRP A 244 20.33 -6.95 26.55
N LEU A 245 21.47 -6.41 27.01
CA LEU A 245 21.65 -4.96 27.20
C LEU A 245 21.48 -4.18 25.89
N GLY A 246 22.12 -4.61 24.81
CA GLY A 246 21.98 -3.95 23.51
C GLY A 246 20.55 -4.03 22.96
N HIS A 247 19.84 -5.13 23.22
CA HIS A 247 18.43 -5.24 22.87
C HIS A 247 17.59 -4.18 23.58
N TRP A 248 17.70 -4.06 24.91
CA TRP A 248 16.88 -3.12 25.67
C TRP A 248 17.27 -1.65 25.49
N LEU A 249 18.57 -1.35 25.39
CA LEU A 249 19.05 0.03 25.32
C LEU A 249 18.94 0.64 23.93
N ILE A 250 19.11 -0.17 22.86
CA ILE A 250 19.22 0.35 21.49
C ILE A 250 18.26 -0.35 20.53
N ARG A 251 18.32 -1.68 20.40
CA ARG A 251 17.56 -2.37 19.33
C ARG A 251 16.05 -2.22 19.51
N ARG A 252 15.53 -2.42 20.72
CA ARG A 252 14.09 -2.34 21.01
C ARG A 252 13.54 -0.92 20.83
N PRO A 253 14.16 0.15 21.38
CA PRO A 253 13.73 1.52 21.07
C PRO A 253 13.78 1.84 19.57
N LEU A 254 14.81 1.36 18.86
CA LEU A 254 14.93 1.57 17.42
C LEU A 254 13.85 0.81 16.64
N LEU A 255 13.56 -0.44 17.01
CA LEU A 255 12.43 -1.22 16.48
C LEU A 255 11.09 -0.52 16.74
N ASP A 256 10.90 0.04 17.94
CA ASP A 256 9.68 0.75 18.31
C ASP A 256 9.46 1.98 17.44
N VAL A 257 10.50 2.81 17.29
CA VAL A 257 10.45 4.00 16.42
C VAL A 257 10.22 3.62 14.96
N LEU A 258 10.77 2.49 14.50
CA LEU A 258 10.51 1.97 13.16
C LEU A 258 9.10 1.35 13.01
N GLY A 259 8.35 1.16 14.09
CA GLY A 259 7.06 0.46 14.07
C GLY A 259 7.20 -1.05 13.83
N MET A 260 8.32 -1.63 14.23
CA MET A 260 8.68 -3.04 14.02
C MET A 260 8.91 -3.80 15.34
N SER A 261 8.54 -3.21 16.48
CA SER A 261 8.70 -3.82 17.81
C SER A 261 7.88 -5.10 17.99
N ARG A 262 6.76 -5.23 17.28
CA ARG A 262 5.88 -6.43 17.27
C ARG A 262 5.96 -7.24 15.97
N LEU A 263 6.91 -6.90 15.09
CA LEU A 263 7.01 -7.52 13.78
C LEU A 263 7.39 -8.99 13.92
N THR A 264 6.55 -9.88 13.42
CA THR A 264 6.78 -11.33 13.41
C THR A 264 6.97 -11.86 11.99
N LYS A 265 6.33 -11.23 11.01
CA LYS A 265 6.32 -11.63 9.60
C LYS A 265 6.88 -10.50 8.71
N PRO A 266 8.21 -10.31 8.68
CA PRO A 266 8.84 -9.39 7.75
C PRO A 266 8.90 -10.02 6.36
N LEU A 267 8.16 -9.46 5.41
CA LEU A 267 8.08 -9.97 4.05
C LEU A 267 8.75 -9.01 3.08
N LEU A 268 9.42 -9.59 2.09
CA LEU A 268 10.11 -8.88 1.03
C LEU A 268 9.49 -9.26 -0.32
N ALA A 269 8.87 -8.29 -0.98
CA ALA A 269 8.35 -8.45 -2.32
C ALA A 269 9.43 -8.09 -3.36
N GLY A 270 9.62 -9.00 -4.32
CA GLY A 270 10.54 -8.85 -5.43
C GLY A 270 11.99 -9.06 -5.01
N ASP A 271 12.70 -7.96 -4.90
CA ASP A 271 14.10 -7.89 -5.26
C ASP A 271 14.97 -7.88 -3.98
N VAL A 272 16.15 -8.50 -3.98
CA VAL A 272 16.91 -8.78 -2.73
C VAL A 272 17.39 -7.53 -2.02
N LEU A 273 17.40 -7.52 -0.69
CA LEU A 273 17.99 -6.42 0.08
C LEU A 273 19.47 -6.20 -0.29
N THR A 274 19.89 -4.95 -0.22
CA THR A 274 21.33 -4.63 -0.32
C THR A 274 22.05 -5.24 0.89
N PRO A 275 23.34 -5.60 0.77
CA PRO A 275 24.11 -6.15 1.90
C PRO A 275 24.09 -5.23 3.13
N GLN A 276 24.03 -3.92 2.91
CA GLN A 276 23.96 -2.91 3.96
C GLN A 276 22.63 -2.96 4.71
N SER A 277 21.51 -2.97 3.99
CA SER A 277 20.18 -3.06 4.58
C SER A 277 19.96 -4.39 5.28
N ASP A 278 20.40 -5.50 4.67
CA ASP A 278 20.32 -6.83 5.27
C ASP A 278 21.09 -6.91 6.60
N ALA A 279 22.32 -6.36 6.64
CA ALA A 279 23.10 -6.30 7.87
C ALA A 279 22.42 -5.44 8.95
N PHE A 280 21.82 -4.31 8.58
CA PHE A 280 21.10 -3.43 9.51
C PHE A 280 19.89 -4.14 10.13
N PHE A 281 18.99 -4.70 9.31
CA PHE A 281 17.80 -5.39 9.80
C PHE A 281 18.17 -6.66 10.57
N THR A 282 19.17 -7.41 10.12
CA THR A 282 19.67 -8.58 10.83
C THR A 282 20.22 -8.22 12.21
N ALA A 283 20.92 -7.08 12.35
CA ALA A 283 21.40 -6.59 13.64
C ALA A 283 20.25 -6.22 14.60
N LEU A 284 19.09 -5.82 14.07
CA LEU A 284 17.86 -5.60 14.81
C LEU A 284 17.08 -6.88 15.12
N GLY A 285 17.47 -8.02 14.53
CA GLY A 285 16.78 -9.30 14.67
C GLY A 285 15.64 -9.50 13.67
N ILE A 286 15.54 -8.65 12.65
CA ILE A 286 14.57 -8.78 11.56
C ILE A 286 15.25 -9.45 10.37
N ARG A 287 14.63 -10.48 9.81
CA ARG A 287 15.09 -11.16 8.60
C ARG A 287 13.98 -11.20 7.57
N PRO A 288 13.91 -10.22 6.65
CA PRO A 288 12.87 -10.17 5.64
C PRO A 288 12.91 -11.41 4.75
N VAL A 289 11.79 -12.14 4.72
CA VAL A 289 11.64 -13.35 3.92
C VAL A 289 11.08 -12.98 2.56
N ARG A 290 11.76 -13.42 1.51
CA ARG A 290 11.31 -13.16 0.13
C ARG A 290 10.04 -13.95 -0.17
N LEU A 291 9.03 -13.25 -0.68
CA LEU A 291 7.89 -13.88 -1.33
C LEU A 291 8.33 -14.27 -2.75
N GLY A 292 8.34 -15.57 -3.02
CA GLY A 292 8.96 -16.18 -4.21
C GLY A 292 8.49 -15.64 -5.56
N GLU A 293 9.31 -15.93 -6.59
CA GLU A 293 9.31 -15.47 -7.98
C GLU A 293 8.09 -15.85 -8.85
N ALA A 294 6.85 -15.76 -8.36
CA ALA A 294 5.67 -16.03 -9.21
C ALA A 294 5.45 -14.99 -10.32
N SER A 295 6.26 -13.92 -10.42
CA SER A 295 6.37 -13.09 -11.63
C SER A 295 7.63 -12.23 -11.59
N ALA A 296 8.75 -12.78 -12.06
CA ALA A 296 9.87 -11.98 -12.58
C ALA A 296 9.54 -11.45 -13.99
N VAL A 297 8.33 -10.87 -14.17
CA VAL A 297 8.04 -10.04 -15.34
C VAL A 297 8.13 -8.62 -14.84
N SER A 298 9.30 -8.03 -15.09
CA SER A 298 9.63 -6.61 -15.07
C SER A 298 8.68 -5.74 -14.28
N GLN A 299 8.98 -5.54 -12.99
CA GLN A 299 8.64 -4.26 -12.38
C GLN A 299 9.59 -3.24 -13.04
N PRO A 300 9.11 -2.28 -13.84
CA PRO A 300 9.91 -1.10 -14.12
C PRO A 300 10.19 -0.46 -12.76
N GLY A 301 11.46 -0.13 -12.50
CA GLY A 301 11.86 0.48 -11.24
C GLY A 301 10.88 1.59 -10.88
N GLU A 302 10.29 1.50 -9.70
CA GLU A 302 9.48 2.58 -9.17
C GLU A 302 10.31 3.86 -9.28
N PRO A 303 9.77 4.96 -9.86
CA PRO A 303 10.48 6.22 -9.80
C PRO A 303 10.71 6.53 -8.33
N ALA A 304 11.99 6.61 -7.94
CA ALA A 304 12.40 6.99 -6.61
C ALA A 304 11.58 8.21 -6.20
N GLU A 305 10.77 8.07 -5.14
CA GLU A 305 10.02 9.16 -4.50
C GLU A 305 10.98 10.35 -4.39
N HIS A 306 10.84 11.32 -5.29
CA HIS A 306 11.76 12.44 -5.36
C HIS A 306 11.58 13.24 -4.08
N MET A 307 12.71 13.41 -3.40
CA MET A 307 12.91 14.24 -2.23
C MET A 307 12.24 15.60 -2.43
N LEU A 308 11.12 15.85 -1.72
CA LEU A 308 10.74 17.22 -1.37
C LEU A 308 11.58 17.61 -0.15
N GLN A 309 12.85 17.93 -0.39
CA GLN A 309 13.60 18.84 0.47
C GLN A 309 13.62 20.19 -0.25
N THR A 310 12.76 21.12 0.18
CA THR A 310 12.91 22.53 -0.14
C THR A 310 13.91 23.12 0.85
N PRO A 311 15.12 23.54 0.46
CA PRO A 311 15.90 24.42 1.31
C PRO A 311 15.29 25.81 1.19
N ALA A 312 14.79 26.33 2.30
CA ALA A 312 14.47 27.75 2.43
C ALA A 312 15.76 28.57 2.25
N LEU A 313 15.95 29.18 1.08
CA LEU A 313 16.98 30.19 0.88
C LEU A 313 16.42 31.54 1.34
N LEU A 314 16.87 31.94 2.53
CA LEU A 314 16.87 33.31 3.02
C LEU A 314 17.61 34.21 2.00
N SER A 315 16.87 35.06 1.30
CA SER A 315 17.42 36.27 0.70
C SER A 315 17.33 37.40 1.73
N MET A 316 18.49 37.89 2.17
CA MET A 316 18.62 39.22 2.78
C MET A 316 19.23 40.16 1.74
N PRO A 317 18.76 41.41 1.63
CA PRO A 317 19.26 42.36 0.66
C PRO A 317 20.52 43.07 1.16
N SER A 318 21.40 43.40 0.22
CA SER A 318 22.32 44.54 0.30
C SER A 318 21.96 45.50 -0.84
#